data_AF-A0A6A3BKD2-F1
#
_entry.id   AF-A0A6A3BKD2-F1
#
_cell.length_a   1.000
_cell.length_b   1.000
_cell.length_c   1.000
_cell.angle_alpha   90.00
_cell.angle_beta   90.00
_cell.angle_gamma   90.00
#
_symmetry.space_group_name_H-M   'P 1'
#
loop_
_entity.id
_entity.type
_entity.pdbx_description
1 polymer ?
#
loop_
_entity_poly.entity_id
_entity_poly.type
_entity_poly.pdbx_seq_one_letter_code
_entity_poly.pdbx_strand_id
1 'polypeptide(L)'
;MGTSWNEEVTICYSLCCQDRRSSKHIRDNVHGNIYLYKVFMSLIRLLIYAASFSGLLHDVGHGPFSHLFEREFLPQMLNGYEWSHEDMSVKKIDYIVDEHNIEIDAAMLKNVKDMVLASSANASQNTVNEKCFLYDIVANGRNGIDVDKFDYIVRDSRACGLGCNFQFQRLMETMRVMDDEICYRAKDYLTVHKLFATRADLHRTVYTHAKVKGRCN
;
A
#
# COMPACT_ATOMS: atom_id res chain seq x y z
N MET A 1 -29.95 -23.39 6.62
CA MET A 1 -29.00 -23.24 7.74
C MET A 1 -27.75 -22.58 7.18
N GLY A 2 -27.65 -21.26 7.26
CA GLY A 2 -26.61 -20.52 6.55
C GLY A 2 -26.64 -19.04 6.87
N THR A 3 -26.50 -18.70 8.16
CA THR A 3 -26.33 -17.33 8.68
C THR A 3 -25.76 -17.48 10.09
N SER A 4 -24.46 -17.26 10.29
CA SER A 4 -23.89 -17.13 11.65
C SER A 4 -22.51 -16.47 11.63
N TRP A 5 -21.69 -16.68 10.59
CA TRP A 5 -20.35 -16.07 10.52
C TRP A 5 -20.35 -14.60 10.10
N ASN A 6 -21.23 -14.17 9.19
CA ASN A 6 -21.30 -12.77 8.76
C ASN A 6 -21.85 -11.85 9.85
N GLU A 7 -22.78 -12.32 10.68
CA GLU A 7 -23.38 -11.50 11.74
C GLU A 7 -22.41 -11.28 12.93
N GLU A 8 -21.63 -12.29 13.33
CA GLU A 8 -20.63 -12.13 14.41
C GLU A 8 -19.49 -11.17 14.02
N VAL A 9 -19.10 -11.19 12.74
CA VAL A 9 -18.10 -10.26 12.18
C VAL A 9 -18.65 -8.83 12.19
N THR A 10 -19.90 -8.61 11.76
CA THR A 10 -20.58 -7.30 11.82
C THR A 10 -20.82 -6.80 13.24
N ILE A 11 -21.15 -7.68 14.20
CA ILE A 11 -21.35 -7.33 15.62
C ILE A 11 -20.03 -6.87 16.26
N CYS A 12 -18.91 -7.53 15.94
CA CYS A 12 -17.57 -7.15 16.41
C CYS A 12 -17.12 -5.78 15.88
N TYR A 13 -17.46 -5.42 14.62
CA TYR A 13 -17.19 -4.11 14.06
C TYR A 13 -17.89 -2.98 14.86
N SER A 14 -19.12 -3.19 15.31
CA SER A 14 -19.85 -2.18 16.11
C SER A 14 -19.30 -1.97 17.54
N LEU A 15 -18.73 -3.01 18.15
CA LEU A 15 -18.28 -2.99 19.55
C LEU A 15 -16.97 -2.22 19.77
N CYS A 16 -16.18 -2.01 18.71
CA CYS A 16 -14.96 -1.19 18.79
C CYS A 16 -15.27 0.32 18.82
N CYS A 17 -16.43 0.73 18.28
CA CYS A 17 -16.82 2.14 18.12
C CYS A 17 -17.83 2.66 19.16
N GLN A 18 -18.30 1.84 20.11
CA GLN A 18 -19.20 2.32 21.16
C GLN A 18 -18.44 2.88 22.36
N ASP A 19 -18.81 4.12 22.71
CA ASP A 19 -18.43 4.87 23.91
C ASP A 19 -18.20 3.97 25.15
N ARG A 20 -17.08 4.19 25.86
CA ARG A 20 -16.60 3.40 27.02
C ARG A 20 -17.46 3.57 28.29
N ARG A 21 -18.78 3.72 28.19
CA ARG A 21 -19.67 3.90 29.35
C ARG A 21 -20.76 2.84 29.52
N SER A 22 -20.83 1.81 28.68
CA SER A 22 -21.85 0.76 28.84
C SER A 22 -21.39 -0.67 28.54
N SER A 23 -20.10 -0.99 28.69
CA SER A 23 -19.66 -2.39 28.69
C SER A 23 -19.67 -2.93 30.12
N LYS A 24 -20.75 -3.62 30.50
CA LYS A 24 -20.80 -4.34 31.79
C LYS A 24 -19.82 -5.50 31.76
N HIS A 25 -18.96 -5.50 32.77
CA HIS A 25 -17.90 -6.45 33.01
C HIS A 25 -18.50 -7.82 33.39
N ILE A 26 -18.39 -8.83 32.52
CA ILE A 26 -18.58 -10.23 32.91
C ILE A 26 -17.19 -10.88 32.86
N ARG A 27 -16.67 -11.17 34.05
CA ARG A 27 -15.40 -11.86 34.28
C ARG A 27 -15.64 -13.36 34.20
N ASP A 28 -14.92 -14.04 33.32
CA ASP A 28 -14.48 -15.41 33.57
C ASP A 28 -12.94 -15.42 33.59
N ASN A 29 -12.41 -15.75 34.77
CA ASN A 29 -11.09 -15.35 35.27
C ASN A 29 -9.90 -16.12 34.69
N VAL A 30 -10.02 -16.78 33.53
CA VAL A 30 -8.92 -17.61 33.01
C VAL A 30 -8.65 -17.46 31.50
N HIS A 31 -9.64 -17.20 30.63
CA HIS A 31 -9.39 -17.29 29.17
C HIS A 31 -10.04 -16.19 28.29
N GLY A 32 -10.64 -15.14 28.87
CA GLY A 32 -11.46 -14.15 28.14
C GLY A 32 -10.75 -13.28 27.07
N ASN A 33 -9.42 -13.17 27.10
CA ASN A 33 -8.67 -12.37 26.12
C ASN A 33 -8.02 -13.18 24.97
N ILE A 34 -8.20 -14.50 24.93
CA ILE A 34 -7.53 -15.34 23.94
C ILE A 34 -8.22 -15.27 22.57
N TYR A 35 -9.55 -15.19 22.55
CA TYR A 35 -10.32 -15.14 21.30
C TYR A 35 -10.19 -13.78 20.60
N LEU A 36 -10.28 -12.68 21.35
CA LEU A 36 -10.04 -11.34 20.79
C LEU A 36 -8.61 -11.19 20.26
N TYR A 37 -7.61 -11.72 20.99
CA TYR A 37 -6.22 -11.72 20.55
C TYR A 37 -5.98 -12.60 19.32
N LYS A 38 -6.58 -13.80 19.24
CA LYS A 38 -6.48 -14.68 18.06
C LYS A 38 -7.14 -14.07 16.83
N VAL A 39 -8.35 -13.53 16.96
CA VAL A 39 -9.07 -12.88 15.85
C VAL A 39 -8.31 -11.62 15.39
N PHE A 40 -7.80 -10.83 16.34
CA PHE A 40 -6.97 -9.66 16.05
C PHE A 40 -5.64 -10.02 15.37
N MET A 41 -4.97 -11.08 15.82
CA MET A 41 -3.73 -11.58 15.20
C MET A 41 -3.96 -12.19 13.82
N SER A 42 -5.07 -12.90 13.62
CA SER A 42 -5.46 -13.40 12.29
C SER A 42 -5.77 -12.25 11.34
N LEU A 43 -6.44 -11.20 11.81
CA LEU A 43 -6.70 -10.00 11.03
C LEU A 43 -5.40 -9.27 10.67
N ILE A 44 -4.47 -9.11 11.63
CA ILE A 44 -3.15 -8.51 11.36
C ILE A 44 -2.36 -9.35 10.35
N ARG A 45 -2.37 -10.69 10.46
CA ARG A 45 -1.69 -11.56 9.50
C ARG A 45 -2.27 -11.41 8.10
N LEU A 46 -3.61 -11.43 7.97
CA LEU A 46 -4.28 -11.26 6.67
C LEU A 46 -3.90 -9.91 6.03
N LEU A 47 -3.82 -8.85 6.83
CA LEU A 47 -3.43 -7.52 6.37
C LEU A 47 -1.96 -7.42 6.00
N ILE A 48 -1.06 -8.08 6.74
CA ILE A 48 0.37 -8.15 6.39
C ILE A 48 0.55 -8.89 5.07
N TYR A 49 -0.16 -10.01 4.87
CA TYR A 49 -0.11 -10.72 3.60
C TYR A 49 -0.68 -9.89 2.46
N ALA A 50 -1.82 -9.23 2.66
CA ALA A 50 -2.40 -8.34 1.65
C ALA A 50 -1.41 -7.23 1.26
N ALA A 51 -0.80 -6.55 2.23
CA ALA A 51 0.22 -5.52 1.99
C ALA A 51 1.48 -6.06 1.28
N SER A 52 1.88 -7.29 1.60
CA SER A 52 3.03 -7.95 0.95
C SER A 52 2.72 -8.30 -0.52
N PHE A 53 1.54 -8.87 -0.78
CA PHE A 53 1.10 -9.18 -2.14
C PHE A 53 0.86 -7.93 -2.97
N SER A 54 0.26 -6.89 -2.41
CA SER A 54 0.10 -5.62 -3.11
C SER A 54 1.44 -4.99 -3.42
N GLY A 55 2.39 -4.98 -2.47
CA GLY A 55 3.76 -4.50 -2.72
C GLY A 55 4.45 -5.26 -3.86
N LEU A 56 4.29 -6.59 -3.91
CA LEU A 56 4.84 -7.42 -4.99
C LEU A 56 4.19 -7.13 -6.35
N LEU A 57 2.89 -6.83 -6.37
CA LEU A 57 2.08 -6.79 -7.59
C LEU A 57 1.73 -5.37 -8.08
N HIS A 58 2.08 -4.32 -7.33
CA HIS A 58 1.64 -2.95 -7.68
C HIS A 58 2.12 -2.48 -9.06
N ASP A 59 3.31 -2.93 -9.48
CA ASP A 59 3.95 -2.54 -10.75
C ASP A 59 3.78 -3.58 -11.87
N VAL A 60 3.06 -4.68 -11.66
CA VAL A 60 2.94 -5.78 -12.65
C VAL A 60 2.25 -5.33 -13.95
N GLY A 61 1.50 -4.24 -13.90
CA GLY A 61 0.82 -3.61 -15.03
C GLY A 61 1.68 -2.65 -15.85
N HIS A 62 2.94 -2.40 -15.48
CA HIS A 62 3.80 -1.50 -16.26
C HIS A 62 4.05 -2.03 -17.68
N GLY A 63 3.87 -1.14 -18.66
CA GLY A 63 4.26 -1.38 -20.04
C GLY A 63 5.77 -1.21 -20.28
N PRO A 64 6.23 -1.45 -21.52
CA PRO A 64 7.65 -1.31 -21.88
C PRO A 64 8.20 0.09 -21.57
N PHE A 65 9.31 0.19 -20.84
CA PHE A 65 9.86 1.47 -20.37
C PHE A 65 9.00 2.20 -19.31
N SER A 66 8.17 1.46 -18.56
CA SER A 66 7.44 1.93 -17.37
C SER A 66 6.62 3.20 -17.62
N HIS A 67 6.83 4.29 -16.87
CA HIS A 67 6.08 5.54 -17.05
C HIS A 67 6.28 6.21 -18.42
N LEU A 68 7.33 5.88 -19.18
CA LEU A 68 7.47 6.40 -20.55
C LEU A 68 6.34 5.87 -21.44
N PHE A 69 5.98 4.60 -21.28
CA PHE A 69 4.86 3.99 -21.99
C PHE A 69 3.55 4.72 -21.68
N GLU A 70 3.30 4.90 -20.40
CA GLU A 70 2.07 5.48 -19.87
C GLU A 70 1.90 6.95 -20.21
N ARG A 71 2.95 7.77 -20.02
CA ARG A 71 2.83 9.23 -20.05
C ARG A 71 3.21 9.85 -21.39
N GLU A 72 4.04 9.18 -22.18
CA GLU A 72 4.52 9.73 -23.45
C GLU A 72 3.97 8.94 -24.65
N PHE A 73 3.98 7.60 -24.60
CA PHE A 73 3.60 6.77 -25.75
C PHE A 73 2.08 6.61 -25.89
N LEU A 74 1.39 6.16 -24.84
CA LEU A 74 -0.05 5.89 -24.89
C LEU A 74 -0.90 7.12 -25.25
N PRO A 75 -0.63 8.34 -24.74
CA PRO A 75 -1.41 9.53 -25.12
C PRO A 75 -1.31 9.90 -26.60
N GLN A 76 -0.26 9.46 -27.30
CA GLN A 76 -0.10 9.67 -28.75
C GLN A 76 -0.88 8.63 -29.59
N MET A 77 -1.19 7.47 -29.00
CA MET A 77 -1.85 6.35 -29.66
C MET A 77 -3.33 6.24 -29.32
N LEU A 78 -3.70 6.65 -28.10
CA LEU A 78 -5.04 6.55 -27.56
C LEU A 78 -5.72 7.93 -27.61
N ASN A 79 -6.72 8.07 -28.50
CA ASN A 79 -7.52 9.28 -28.65
C ASN A 79 -8.44 9.53 -27.43
N GLY A 80 -7.86 9.97 -26.32
CA GLY A 80 -8.59 10.35 -25.11
C GLY A 80 -8.97 9.19 -24.17
N TYR A 81 -8.36 8.02 -24.34
CA TYR A 81 -8.56 6.91 -23.40
C TYR A 81 -7.56 7.04 -22.24
N GLU A 82 -8.05 7.11 -21.01
CA GLU A 82 -7.21 7.09 -19.82
C GLU A 82 -6.70 5.68 -19.54
N TRP A 83 -5.39 5.56 -19.35
CA TRP A 83 -4.73 4.33 -18.97
C TRP A 83 -3.82 4.63 -17.79
N SER A 84 -3.87 3.77 -16.77
CA SER A 84 -2.95 3.78 -15.66
C SER A 84 -2.32 2.40 -15.49
N HIS A 85 -1.05 2.36 -15.09
CA HIS A 85 -0.39 1.08 -14.82
C HIS A 85 -1.02 0.37 -13.60
N GLU A 86 -1.59 1.12 -12.65
CA GLU A 86 -2.32 0.58 -11.50
C GLU A 86 -3.60 -0.18 -11.92
N ASP A 87 -4.39 0.39 -12.84
CA ASP A 87 -5.58 -0.30 -13.39
C ASP A 87 -5.19 -1.56 -14.17
N MET A 88 -4.07 -1.50 -14.90
CA MET A 88 -3.53 -2.66 -15.59
C MET A 88 -3.00 -3.71 -14.62
N SER A 89 -2.37 -3.31 -13.52
CA SER A 89 -1.88 -4.21 -12.48
C SER A 89 -3.03 -5.03 -11.90
N VAL A 90 -4.17 -4.40 -11.59
CA VAL A 90 -5.37 -5.13 -11.11
C VAL A 90 -5.85 -6.18 -12.11
N LYS A 91 -5.93 -5.83 -13.40
CA LYS A 91 -6.34 -6.78 -14.46
C LYS A 91 -5.34 -7.92 -14.61
N LYS A 92 -4.04 -7.64 -14.45
CA LYS A 92 -2.99 -8.66 -14.49
C LYS A 92 -3.03 -9.58 -13.28
N ILE A 93 -3.36 -9.07 -12.10
CA ILE A 93 -3.56 -9.88 -10.90
C ILE A 93 -4.69 -10.89 -11.14
N ASP A 94 -5.84 -10.44 -11.69
CA ASP A 94 -6.93 -11.35 -12.05
C ASP A 94 -6.48 -12.45 -13.02
N TYR A 95 -5.82 -12.04 -14.10
CA TYR A 95 -5.29 -12.98 -15.09
C TYR A 95 -4.34 -14.02 -14.47
N ILE A 96 -3.43 -13.61 -13.57
CA ILE A 96 -2.48 -14.53 -12.92
C ILE A 96 -3.22 -15.53 -12.01
N VAL A 97 -4.22 -15.06 -11.26
CA VAL A 97 -5.02 -15.91 -10.37
C VAL A 97 -5.80 -16.94 -11.18
N ASP A 98 -6.46 -16.50 -12.25
CA ASP A 98 -7.29 -17.34 -13.10
C ASP A 98 -6.46 -18.36 -13.90
N GLU A 99 -5.39 -17.91 -14.56
CA GLU A 99 -4.55 -18.78 -15.41
C GLU A 99 -3.84 -19.88 -14.62
N HIS A 100 -3.42 -19.58 -13.39
CA HIS A 100 -2.70 -20.52 -12.54
C HIS A 100 -3.59 -21.22 -11.49
N ASN A 101 -4.90 -20.99 -11.51
CA ASN A 101 -5.86 -21.52 -10.53
C ASN A 101 -5.38 -21.34 -9.08
N ILE A 102 -4.94 -20.13 -8.75
CA ILE A 102 -4.41 -19.82 -7.41
C ILE A 102 -5.60 -19.73 -6.44
N GLU A 103 -5.66 -20.63 -5.47
CA GLU A 103 -6.66 -20.58 -4.40
C GLU A 103 -6.35 -19.43 -3.44
N ILE A 104 -6.98 -18.28 -3.68
CA ILE A 104 -6.92 -17.10 -2.82
C ILE A 104 -8.32 -16.71 -2.36
N ASP A 105 -8.44 -16.33 -1.09
CA ASP A 105 -9.69 -15.82 -0.54
C ASP A 105 -10.13 -14.54 -1.28
N ALA A 106 -11.42 -14.46 -1.62
CA ALA A 106 -11.96 -13.35 -2.41
C ALA A 106 -11.83 -12.00 -1.68
N ALA A 107 -11.97 -11.97 -0.35
CA ALA A 107 -11.79 -10.74 0.41
C ALA A 107 -10.32 -10.32 0.46
N MET A 108 -9.39 -11.27 0.57
CA MET A 108 -7.96 -11.02 0.45
C MET A 108 -7.56 -10.47 -0.93
N LEU A 109 -8.05 -11.09 -2.00
CA LEU A 109 -7.80 -10.64 -3.38
C LEU A 109 -8.34 -9.22 -3.61
N LYS A 110 -9.54 -8.93 -3.10
CA LYS A 110 -10.11 -7.59 -3.12
C LYS A 110 -9.23 -6.58 -2.39
N ASN A 111 -8.76 -6.91 -1.18
CA ASN A 111 -7.89 -6.03 -0.40
C ASN A 111 -6.56 -5.73 -1.11
N VAL A 112 -5.95 -6.74 -1.75
CA VAL A 112 -4.72 -6.55 -2.53
C VAL A 112 -4.95 -5.56 -3.69
N LYS A 113 -6.03 -5.73 -4.45
CA LYS A 113 -6.38 -4.83 -5.55
C LYS A 113 -6.69 -3.42 -5.08
N ASP A 114 -7.47 -3.28 -4.00
CA ASP A 114 -7.80 -1.99 -3.41
C ASP A 114 -6.50 -1.27 -2.96
N MET A 115 -5.51 -2.00 -2.42
CA MET A 115 -4.20 -1.45 -2.05
C MET A 115 -3.37 -1.00 -3.26
N VAL A 116 -3.40 -1.74 -4.37
CA VAL A 116 -2.72 -1.35 -5.62
C VAL A 116 -3.37 -0.11 -6.25
N LEU A 117 -4.70 -0.01 -6.20
CA LEU A 117 -5.44 1.14 -6.75
C LEU A 117 -5.36 2.38 -5.87
N ALA A 118 -5.07 2.25 -4.57
CA ALA A 118 -4.93 3.40 -3.67
C ALA A 118 -3.82 4.38 -4.11
N SER A 119 -2.85 3.92 -4.92
CA SER A 119 -1.83 4.76 -5.57
C SER A 119 -2.39 5.68 -6.67
N SER A 120 -3.52 5.32 -7.27
CA SER A 120 -4.07 6.01 -8.43
C SER A 120 -4.64 7.37 -8.05
N ALA A 121 -4.45 8.37 -8.91
CA ALA A 121 -5.00 9.72 -8.76
C ALA A 121 -6.54 9.74 -8.60
N ASN A 122 -7.22 8.66 -8.99
CA ASN A 122 -8.67 8.49 -8.95
C ASN A 122 -9.17 7.65 -7.76
N ALA A 123 -8.37 7.47 -6.71
CA ALA A 123 -8.77 6.70 -5.52
C ALA A 123 -10.06 7.27 -4.90
N SER A 124 -11.18 6.63 -5.24
CA SER A 124 -12.50 6.94 -4.70
C SER A 124 -12.48 6.70 -3.19
N GLN A 125 -12.66 7.78 -2.43
CA GLN A 125 -12.79 7.81 -0.96
C GLN A 125 -13.99 6.99 -0.40
N ASN A 126 -14.63 6.14 -1.21
CA ASN A 126 -15.90 5.50 -0.88
C ASN A 126 -15.79 4.16 -0.15
N THR A 127 -14.60 3.69 0.21
CA THR A 127 -14.47 2.61 1.19
C THR A 127 -14.11 3.24 2.52
N VAL A 128 -15.13 3.45 3.36
CA VAL A 128 -14.98 3.66 4.81
C VAL A 128 -14.41 2.36 5.39
N ASN A 129 -13.15 2.08 5.11
CA ASN A 129 -12.43 0.97 5.70
C ASN A 129 -11.84 1.50 7.00
N GLU A 130 -12.11 0.81 8.10
CA GLU A 130 -11.75 1.20 9.47
C GLU A 130 -10.22 1.32 9.74
N LYS A 131 -9.38 1.27 8.70
CA LYS A 131 -7.91 1.25 8.77
C LYS A 131 -7.27 1.83 7.50
N CYS A 132 -7.52 3.09 7.17
CA CYS A 132 -6.92 3.77 6.01
C CYS A 132 -5.39 3.71 6.03
N PHE A 133 -4.76 3.69 7.22
CA PHE A 133 -3.30 3.62 7.36
C PHE A 133 -2.65 2.42 6.64
N LEU A 134 -3.40 1.36 6.36
CA LEU A 134 -2.87 0.16 5.69
C LEU A 134 -2.55 0.42 4.22
N TYR A 135 -3.35 1.26 3.57
CA TYR A 135 -3.15 1.68 2.17
C TYR A 135 -1.88 2.54 2.05
N ASP A 136 -1.65 3.39 3.05
CA ASP A 136 -0.46 4.24 3.17
C ASP A 136 0.85 3.44 3.31
N ILE A 137 0.82 2.13 3.58
CA ILE A 137 2.04 1.32 3.65
C ILE A 137 2.65 1.14 2.26
N VAL A 138 1.83 0.77 1.28
CA VAL A 138 2.25 0.33 -0.06
C VAL A 138 2.39 1.53 -0.98
N ALA A 139 1.36 2.38 -0.99
CA ALA A 139 1.31 3.58 -1.80
C ALA A 139 0.62 4.70 -1.02
N ASN A 140 1.42 5.62 -0.49
CA ASN A 140 0.95 6.72 0.32
C ASN A 140 0.67 7.94 -0.55
N GLY A 141 -0.56 8.08 -1.03
CA GLY A 141 -0.98 9.25 -1.80
C GLY A 141 -1.01 10.55 -0.99
N ARG A 142 -1.02 10.48 0.36
CA ARG A 142 -1.19 11.66 1.24
C ARG A 142 0.10 12.44 1.42
N ASN A 143 1.21 11.75 1.66
CA ASN A 143 2.51 12.37 1.90
C ASN A 143 3.68 11.75 1.11
N GLY A 144 3.44 10.67 0.37
CA GLY A 144 4.47 10.02 -0.45
C GLY A 144 5.56 9.34 0.35
N ILE A 145 5.28 8.86 1.56
CA ILE A 145 6.17 8.01 2.34
C ILE A 145 5.57 6.60 2.39
N ASP A 146 6.13 5.70 1.58
CA ASP A 146 5.67 4.31 1.42
C ASP A 146 6.83 3.36 1.07
N VAL A 147 6.57 2.06 1.16
CA VAL A 147 7.60 1.03 0.94
C VAL A 147 8.03 0.90 -0.53
N ASP A 148 7.17 1.26 -1.48
CA ASP A 148 7.55 1.39 -2.90
C ASP A 148 8.75 2.34 -3.04
N LYS A 149 8.63 3.56 -2.49
CA LYS A 149 9.71 4.55 -2.48
C LYS A 149 10.94 4.08 -1.74
N PHE A 150 10.77 3.35 -0.64
CA PHE A 150 11.91 2.85 0.10
C PHE A 150 12.74 1.88 -0.72
N ASP A 151 12.08 1.00 -1.48
CA ASP A 151 12.74 0.01 -2.30
C ASP A 151 13.43 0.66 -3.52
N TYR A 152 12.68 1.40 -4.36
CA TYR A 152 13.26 1.92 -5.60
C TYR A 152 14.36 2.94 -5.32
N ILE A 153 14.27 3.77 -4.27
CA ILE A 153 15.31 4.76 -3.98
C ILE A 153 16.64 4.07 -3.65
N VAL A 154 16.62 3.02 -2.84
CA VAL A 154 17.83 2.28 -2.48
C VAL A 154 18.36 1.49 -3.68
N ARG A 155 17.46 0.79 -4.38
CA ARG A 155 17.78 -0.02 -5.56
C ARG A 155 18.38 0.82 -6.69
N ASP A 156 17.73 1.91 -7.06
CA ASP A 156 18.11 2.73 -8.21
C ASP A 156 19.37 3.55 -7.90
N SER A 157 19.51 4.05 -6.67
CA SER A 157 20.76 4.70 -6.26
C SER A 157 21.96 3.76 -6.41
N ARG A 158 21.80 2.50 -5.97
CA ARG A 158 22.84 1.47 -6.14
C ARG A 158 23.10 1.17 -7.61
N ALA A 159 22.06 1.01 -8.43
CA ALA A 159 22.17 0.70 -9.85
C ALA A 159 22.85 1.83 -10.65
N CYS A 160 22.60 3.09 -10.29
CA CYS A 160 23.18 4.26 -10.94
C CYS A 160 24.55 4.67 -10.38
N GLY A 161 25.08 3.96 -9.38
CA GLY A 161 26.34 4.32 -8.72
C GLY A 161 26.27 5.61 -7.90
N LEU A 162 25.07 6.00 -7.46
CA LEU A 162 24.83 7.17 -6.62
C LEU A 162 24.84 6.78 -5.14
N GLY A 163 25.34 7.68 -4.29
CA GLY A 163 25.31 7.47 -2.85
C GLY A 163 23.88 7.59 -2.30
N CYS A 164 23.41 6.55 -1.58
CA CYS A 164 22.14 6.59 -0.87
C CYS A 164 22.37 6.74 0.63
N ASN A 165 22.05 7.90 1.18
CA ASN A 165 22.13 8.17 2.63
C ASN A 165 20.80 7.89 3.36
N PHE A 166 19.76 7.49 2.63
CA PHE A 166 18.46 7.14 3.18
C PHE A 166 18.50 5.70 3.74
N GLN A 167 18.15 5.55 5.02
CA GLN A 167 18.09 4.27 5.72
C GLN A 167 16.71 4.10 6.35
N PHE A 168 15.84 3.34 5.70
CA PHE A 168 14.44 3.18 6.11
C PHE A 168 14.27 2.27 7.34
N GLN A 169 15.25 1.41 7.67
CA GLN A 169 15.16 0.42 8.74
C GLN A 169 14.77 1.07 10.08
N ARG A 170 15.43 2.19 10.41
CA ARG A 170 15.12 2.94 11.63
C ARG A 170 13.72 3.55 11.63
N LEU A 171 13.22 4.01 10.48
CA LEU A 171 11.85 4.52 10.37
C LEU A 171 10.83 3.39 10.57
N MET A 172 11.08 2.22 10.00
CA MET A 172 10.23 1.03 10.14
C MET A 172 10.13 0.54 11.59
N GLU A 173 11.22 0.60 12.37
CA GLU A 173 11.23 0.20 13.78
C GLU A 173 10.47 1.20 14.69
N THR A 174 10.53 2.49 14.36
CA THR A 174 10.01 3.56 15.22
C THR A 174 8.64 4.07 14.82
N MET A 175 8.15 3.78 13.62
CA MET A 175 6.82 4.21 13.15
C MET A 175 5.70 3.62 14.02
N ARG A 176 4.62 4.38 14.18
CA ARG A 176 3.42 4.00 14.95
C ARG A 176 2.18 4.44 14.20
N VAL A 177 1.06 3.77 14.45
CA VAL A 177 -0.24 4.20 13.94
C VAL A 177 -0.92 5.04 15.02
N MET A 178 -1.32 6.26 14.68
CA MET A 178 -2.09 7.16 15.54
C MET A 178 -3.20 7.77 14.69
N ASP A 179 -4.43 7.76 15.18
CA ASP A 179 -5.60 8.35 14.50
C ASP A 179 -5.74 7.92 13.02
N ASP A 180 -5.51 6.63 12.74
CA ASP A 180 -5.55 6.04 11.39
C ASP A 180 -4.50 6.59 10.41
N GLU A 181 -3.38 7.08 10.92
CA GLU A 181 -2.25 7.55 10.13
C GLU A 181 -0.91 6.94 10.58
N ILE A 182 -0.02 6.67 9.63
CA ILE A 182 1.36 6.25 9.93
C ILE A 182 2.15 7.47 10.38
N CYS A 183 2.52 7.47 11.65
CA CYS A 183 3.26 8.54 12.31
C CYS A 183 4.73 8.15 12.54
N TYR A 184 5.62 9.12 12.31
CA TYR A 184 7.06 8.99 12.57
C TYR A 184 7.47 9.82 13.78
N ARG A 185 8.50 9.37 14.50
CA ARG A 185 9.01 10.13 15.64
C ARG A 185 9.68 11.41 15.15
N ALA A 186 9.38 12.55 15.78
CA ALA A 186 9.99 13.83 15.43
C ALA A 186 11.53 13.81 15.37
N LYS A 187 12.19 13.02 16.23
CA LYS A 187 13.66 12.86 16.21
C LYS A 187 14.22 12.20 14.94
N ASP A 188 13.38 11.48 14.20
CA ASP A 188 13.75 10.77 12.97
C ASP A 188 13.51 11.65 11.72
N TYR A 189 13.20 12.96 11.90
CA TYR A 189 12.96 13.92 10.81
C TYR A 189 14.09 13.94 9.77
N LEU A 190 15.34 13.78 10.21
CA LEU A 190 16.49 13.80 9.30
C LEU A 190 16.46 12.63 8.31
N THR A 191 15.94 11.47 8.74
CA THR A 191 15.80 10.31 7.86
C THR A 191 14.70 10.56 6.82
N VAL A 192 13.58 11.16 7.23
CA VAL A 192 12.51 11.59 6.30
C VAL A 192 13.02 12.66 5.33
N HIS A 193 13.81 13.63 5.80
CA HIS A 193 14.42 14.62 4.92
C HIS A 193 15.36 13.96 3.88
N LYS A 194 16.15 12.98 4.30
CA LYS A 194 17.04 12.22 3.40
C LYS A 194 16.28 11.45 2.33
N LEU A 195 15.10 10.88 2.65
CA LEU A 195 14.22 10.24 1.66
C LEU A 195 13.91 11.20 0.51
N PHE A 196 13.35 12.37 0.84
CA PHE A 196 12.94 13.35 -0.17
C PHE A 196 14.12 13.97 -0.92
N ALA A 197 15.24 14.22 -0.22
CA ALA A 197 16.46 14.72 -0.84
C ALA A 197 17.04 13.74 -1.86
N THR A 198 17.16 12.45 -1.51
CA THR A 198 17.64 11.43 -2.44
C THR A 198 16.66 11.22 -3.61
N ARG A 199 15.35 11.22 -3.35
CA ARG A 199 14.34 11.16 -4.41
C ARG A 199 14.48 12.32 -5.40
N ALA A 200 14.63 13.55 -4.91
CA ALA A 200 14.80 14.73 -5.76
C ALA A 200 16.07 14.64 -6.61
N ASP A 201 17.17 14.12 -6.05
CA ASP A 201 18.42 13.94 -6.78
C ASP A 201 18.30 12.86 -7.86
N LEU A 202 17.73 11.68 -7.55
CA LEU A 202 17.42 10.63 -8.53
C LEU A 202 16.54 11.17 -9.67
N HIS A 203 15.52 11.95 -9.32
CA HIS A 203 14.63 12.53 -10.31
C HIS A 203 15.38 13.47 -11.26
N ARG A 204 16.21 14.37 -10.71
CA ARG A 204 16.99 15.34 -11.51
C ARG A 204 18.08 14.69 -12.36
N THR A 205 18.79 13.73 -11.79
CA THR A 205 20.03 13.18 -12.39
C THR A 205 19.78 11.96 -13.25
N VAL A 206 18.79 11.13 -12.90
CA VAL A 206 18.50 9.85 -13.57
C VAL A 206 17.18 9.93 -14.33
N TYR A 207 16.06 10.09 -13.62
CA TYR A 207 14.72 9.90 -14.22
C TYR A 207 14.36 10.97 -15.26
N THR A 208 14.81 12.22 -15.07
CA THR A 208 14.60 13.29 -16.06
C THR A 208 15.83 13.58 -16.91
N HIS A 209 16.82 12.67 -16.93
CA HIS A 209 18.02 12.89 -17.73
C HIS A 209 17.66 13.02 -19.21
N ALA A 210 18.24 14.02 -19.90
CA ALA A 210 17.87 14.38 -21.28
C ALA A 210 18.06 13.23 -22.30
N LYS A 211 18.97 12.29 -22.02
CA LYS A 211 19.17 11.09 -22.84
C LYS A 211 18.17 9.97 -22.56
N VAL A 212 17.55 9.97 -21.38
CA VAL A 212 16.54 8.97 -20.96
C VAL A 212 15.15 9.42 -21.41
N LYS A 213 14.79 10.69 -21.19
CA LYS A 213 13.49 11.21 -21.63
C LYS A 213 13.37 11.41 -23.14
N GLY A 214 14.49 11.46 -23.86
CA GLY A 214 14.53 11.85 -25.27
C GLY A 214 14.11 13.32 -25.42
N ARG A 215 15.02 14.19 -25.88
CA ARG A 215 14.55 15.47 -26.43
C ARG A 215 13.84 15.16 -27.75
N CYS A 216 12.51 15.17 -27.75
CA CYS A 216 11.79 15.56 -28.94
C CYS A 216 12.06 17.06 -29.13
N ASN A 217 12.97 17.38 -30.05
CA ASN A 217 13.05 18.71 -30.64
C ASN A 217 11.90 18.87 -31.64
#